data_AF-A0A9P5H9G3-F1
#
_entry.id   AF-A0A9P5H9G3-F1
#
_cell.length_a   1.000
_cell.length_b   1.000
_cell.length_c   1.000
_cell.angle_alpha   90.00
_cell.angle_beta   90.00
_cell.angle_gamma   90.00
#
_symmetry.space_group_name_H-M   'P 1'
#
loop_
_entity.id
_entity.type
_entity.pdbx_description
1 polymer ?
#
loop_
_entity_poly.entity_id
_entity_poly.type
_entity_poly.pdbx_seq_one_letter_code
_entity_poly.pdbx_strand_id
1 'polypeptide(L)'
;MKVSTDVTFDIASACVCATLILARCAYRGLFRCKLHPTCHRTWRSDDLYMAIALLPLIGRTTCICLSFVLNPTHTYEPATEVEAVTLGMSTAKIDHDRILSHKLLIPGRICYALFLWCLKLGLLGFYSRFVDILPWGKRVVNALWIFIVVTFIAVLATTLSECRPLSLMWALNADDDRETCHRAVGQLILMAICNIISDVALILLPFPILQHLRLDIKAYDFTKNASALDLTF
;
A
#
# COMPACT_ATOMS: atom_id res chain seq x y z
N MET A 1 -14.16 -22.77 13.76
CA MET A 1 -12.75 -22.36 13.59
C MET A 1 -12.66 -20.90 14.04
N LYS A 2 -11.99 -20.60 15.17
CA LYS A 2 -11.78 -19.20 15.60
C LYS A 2 -10.69 -18.62 14.69
N VAL A 3 -11.03 -17.62 13.90
CA VAL A 3 -10.07 -16.87 13.08
C VAL A 3 -9.24 -15.98 14.00
N SER A 4 -7.92 -15.91 13.80
CA SER A 4 -7.05 -15.03 14.59
C SER A 4 -7.51 -13.56 14.46
N THR A 5 -7.36 -12.79 15.53
CA THR A 5 -7.65 -11.35 15.55
C THR A 5 -6.87 -10.62 14.45
N ASP A 6 -5.63 -11.04 14.18
CA ASP A 6 -4.76 -10.44 13.16
C ASP A 6 -5.32 -10.62 11.74
N VAL A 7 -5.84 -11.82 11.44
CA VAL A 7 -6.48 -12.12 10.15
C VAL A 7 -7.78 -11.35 10.00
N THR A 8 -8.55 -11.27 11.08
CA THR A 8 -9.81 -10.52 11.09
C THR A 8 -9.55 -9.05 10.79
N PHE A 9 -8.49 -8.47 11.38
CA PHE A 9 -8.07 -7.11 11.11
C PHE A 9 -7.59 -6.92 9.66
N ASP A 10 -6.78 -7.84 9.12
CA ASP A 10 -6.31 -7.76 7.73
C ASP A 10 -7.50 -7.82 6.74
N ILE A 11 -8.42 -8.78 6.91
CA ILE A 11 -9.63 -8.89 6.09
C ILE A 11 -10.49 -7.61 6.19
N ALA A 12 -10.75 -7.14 7.41
CA ALA A 12 -11.56 -5.94 7.62
C ALA A 12 -10.94 -4.71 6.93
N SER A 13 -9.62 -4.52 7.10
CA SER A 13 -8.89 -3.43 6.47
C SER A 13 -8.91 -3.52 4.94
N ALA A 14 -8.77 -4.74 4.39
CA ALA A 14 -8.82 -4.98 2.95
C ALA A 14 -10.23 -4.72 2.38
N CYS A 15 -11.28 -5.14 3.08
CA CYS A 15 -12.67 -4.86 2.69
C CYS A 15 -12.97 -3.36 2.67
N VAL A 16 -12.49 -2.61 3.67
CA VAL A 16 -12.62 -1.15 3.70
C VAL A 16 -11.87 -0.53 2.52
N CYS A 17 -10.62 -0.91 2.30
CA CYS A 17 -9.81 -0.39 1.19
C CYS A 17 -10.43 -0.71 -0.17
N ALA A 18 -10.88 -1.95 -0.39
CA ALA A 18 -11.53 -2.38 -1.62
C ALA A 18 -12.83 -1.60 -1.86
N THR A 19 -13.66 -1.44 -0.81
CA THR A 19 -14.89 -0.64 -0.90
C THR A 19 -14.59 0.81 -1.28
N LEU A 20 -13.57 1.44 -0.69
CA LEU A 20 -13.18 2.82 -1.02
C LEU A 20 -12.68 2.95 -2.46
N ILE A 21 -11.86 2.00 -2.94
CA ILE A 21 -11.37 2.01 -4.32
C ILE A 21 -12.52 1.79 -5.31
N LEU A 22 -13.39 0.81 -5.05
CA LEU A 22 -14.55 0.50 -5.88
C LEU A 22 -15.55 1.65 -5.87
N ALA A 23 -15.85 2.25 -4.72
CA ALA A 23 -16.72 3.43 -4.63
C ALA A 23 -16.15 4.60 -5.44
N ARG A 24 -14.84 4.84 -5.40
CA ARG A 24 -14.20 5.87 -6.22
C ARG A 24 -14.27 5.55 -7.71
N CYS A 25 -13.99 4.31 -8.10
CA CYS A 25 -14.05 3.85 -9.49
C CYS A 25 -15.49 3.90 -10.03
N ALA A 26 -16.46 3.46 -9.24
CA ALA A 26 -17.89 3.50 -9.55
C ALA A 26 -18.40 4.94 -9.62
N TYR A 27 -18.02 5.80 -8.67
CA TYR A 27 -18.34 7.22 -8.73
C TYR A 27 -17.82 7.87 -10.02
N ARG A 28 -16.60 7.52 -10.48
CA ARG A 28 -16.03 8.09 -11.71
C ARG A 28 -16.52 7.41 -12.99
N GLY A 29 -16.90 6.13 -12.91
CA GLY A 29 -17.35 5.31 -14.03
C GLY A 29 -18.85 5.42 -14.31
N LEU A 30 -19.70 5.42 -13.27
CA LEU A 30 -21.17 5.45 -13.38
C LEU A 30 -21.71 6.86 -13.56
N PHE A 31 -21.12 7.87 -12.92
CA PHE A 31 -21.53 9.27 -13.12
C PHE A 31 -21.03 9.86 -14.46
N ARG A 32 -20.45 9.04 -15.34
CA ARG A 32 -20.31 9.37 -16.78
C ARG A 32 -21.65 9.45 -17.50
N CYS A 33 -22.73 8.91 -16.95
CA CYS A 33 -23.97 8.77 -17.69
C CYS A 33 -25.14 9.44 -16.95
N LYS A 34 -25.51 10.63 -17.45
CA LYS A 34 -26.87 11.22 -17.48
C LYS A 34 -27.29 12.31 -16.50
N LEU A 35 -26.52 12.73 -15.49
CA LEU A 35 -27.04 13.71 -14.51
C LEU A 35 -26.62 15.18 -14.74
N HIS A 36 -25.50 15.47 -15.41
CA HIS A 36 -25.05 16.87 -15.56
C HIS A 36 -24.26 17.13 -16.87
N PRO A 37 -24.71 18.06 -17.73
CA PRO A 37 -24.10 18.33 -19.04
C PRO A 37 -22.70 18.97 -18.98
N THR A 38 -22.24 19.44 -17.81
CA THR A 38 -20.89 20.00 -17.58
C THR A 38 -19.87 19.00 -17.01
N CYS A 39 -20.21 17.71 -16.88
CA CYS A 39 -19.32 16.72 -16.26
C CYS A 39 -18.24 16.20 -17.23
N HIS A 40 -17.22 17.01 -17.50
CA HIS A 40 -16.04 16.63 -18.31
C HIS A 40 -15.00 15.85 -17.46
N ARG A 41 -15.42 14.83 -16.70
CA ARG A 41 -14.53 14.07 -15.81
C ARG A 41 -14.08 12.76 -16.46
N THR A 42 -12.91 12.78 -17.08
CA THR A 42 -12.31 11.66 -17.81
C THR A 42 -11.56 10.70 -16.89
N TRP A 43 -11.54 9.41 -17.26
CA TRP A 43 -10.67 8.40 -16.65
C TRP A 43 -9.21 8.79 -16.86
N ARG A 44 -8.40 8.78 -15.80
CA ARG A 44 -7.02 9.26 -15.83
C ARG A 44 -6.07 8.23 -15.21
N SER A 45 -4.78 8.39 -15.47
CA SER A 45 -3.74 7.44 -15.05
C SER A 45 -3.71 7.18 -13.54
N ASP A 46 -4.06 8.16 -12.69
CA ASP A 46 -4.18 7.96 -11.24
C ASP A 46 -5.28 6.96 -10.85
N ASP A 47 -6.42 6.99 -11.56
CA ASP A 47 -7.52 6.05 -11.31
C ASP A 47 -7.15 4.63 -11.81
N LEU A 48 -6.30 4.53 -12.84
CA LEU A 48 -5.73 3.25 -13.28
C LEU A 48 -4.80 2.63 -12.22
N TYR A 49 -3.88 3.41 -11.62
CA TYR A 49 -3.01 2.91 -10.56
C TYR A 49 -3.80 2.43 -9.33
N MET A 50 -4.87 3.14 -8.96
CA MET A 50 -5.77 2.71 -7.89
C MET A 50 -6.53 1.43 -8.23
N ALA A 51 -7.03 1.29 -9.46
CA ALA A 51 -7.71 0.07 -9.90
C ALA A 51 -6.75 -1.13 -9.92
N ILE A 52 -5.52 -0.94 -10.41
CA ILE A 52 -4.48 -1.98 -10.38
C ILE A 52 -4.14 -2.38 -8.95
N ALA A 53 -4.21 -1.47 -7.97
CA ALA A 53 -3.95 -1.76 -6.57
C ALA A 53 -4.94 -2.77 -5.94
N LEU A 54 -6.11 -3.01 -6.53
CA LEU A 54 -7.04 -4.05 -6.06
C LEU A 54 -6.45 -5.46 -6.19
N LEU A 55 -5.70 -5.73 -7.26
CA LEU A 55 -5.09 -7.04 -7.49
C LEU A 55 -4.10 -7.44 -6.38
N PRO A 56 -3.08 -6.64 -6.03
CA PRO A 56 -2.19 -6.95 -4.92
C PRO A 56 -2.89 -6.92 -3.57
N LEU A 57 -3.95 -6.11 -3.38
CA LEU A 57 -4.73 -6.14 -2.15
C LEU A 57 -5.40 -7.51 -1.95
N ILE A 58 -6.11 -8.00 -2.98
CA ILE A 58 -6.72 -9.34 -2.98
C ILE A 58 -5.64 -10.40 -2.80
N GLY A 59 -4.55 -10.31 -3.57
CA GLY A 59 -3.43 -11.25 -3.48
C GLY A 59 -2.85 -11.36 -2.07
N ARG A 60 -2.63 -10.23 -1.39
CA ARG A 60 -2.17 -10.21 0.00
C ARG A 60 -3.17 -10.92 0.92
N THR A 61 -4.45 -10.53 0.88
CA THR A 61 -5.47 -11.09 1.76
C THR A 61 -5.63 -12.59 1.53
N THR A 62 -5.62 -13.05 0.28
CA THR A 62 -5.66 -14.49 -0.02
C THR A 62 -4.42 -15.22 0.52
N CYS A 63 -3.22 -14.68 0.33
CA CYS A 63 -2.00 -15.30 0.86
C CYS A 63 -2.00 -15.40 2.39
N ILE A 64 -2.42 -14.33 3.08
CA ILE A 64 -2.49 -14.31 4.55
C ILE A 64 -3.55 -15.29 5.05
N CYS A 65 -4.77 -15.24 4.50
CA CYS A 65 -5.84 -16.16 4.90
C CYS A 65 -5.44 -17.63 4.70
N LEU A 66 -4.84 -17.98 3.55
CA LEU A 66 -4.36 -19.34 3.29
C LEU A 66 -3.22 -19.75 4.24
N SER A 67 -2.29 -18.84 4.52
CA SER A 67 -1.20 -19.09 5.47
C SER A 67 -1.73 -19.42 6.87
N PHE A 68 -2.72 -18.68 7.37
CA PHE A 68 -3.34 -18.94 8.67
C PHE A 68 -4.21 -20.21 8.69
N VAL A 69 -4.84 -20.56 7.56
CA VAL A 69 -5.60 -21.81 7.46
C VAL A 69 -4.66 -23.03 7.52
N LEU A 70 -3.48 -22.93 6.90
CA LEU A 70 -2.48 -24.01 6.86
C LEU A 70 -1.63 -24.10 8.14
N ASN A 71 -1.37 -22.99 8.82
CA ASN A 71 -0.59 -22.93 10.06
C ASN A 71 -1.22 -21.95 11.06
N PRO A 72 -2.29 -22.32 11.78
CA PRO A 72 -3.02 -21.41 12.67
C PRO A 72 -2.17 -20.82 13.81
N THR A 73 -1.15 -21.55 14.25
CA THR A 73 -0.22 -21.14 15.32
C THR A 73 0.95 -20.31 14.80
N HIS A 74 1.15 -20.22 13.48
CA HIS A 74 2.30 -19.56 12.86
C HIS A 74 3.65 -20.02 13.43
N THR A 75 3.72 -21.27 13.88
CA THR A 75 4.95 -21.84 14.44
C THR A 75 5.91 -22.30 13.35
N TYR A 76 7.20 -22.16 13.62
CA TYR A 76 8.31 -22.68 12.80
C TYR A 76 8.84 -24.02 13.34
N GLU A 77 8.25 -24.51 14.43
CA GLU A 77 8.58 -25.81 14.99
C GLU A 77 8.01 -26.95 14.11
N PRO A 78 8.67 -28.10 14.06
CA PRO A 78 8.16 -29.29 13.40
C PRO A 78 6.97 -29.90 14.15
N ALA A 79 6.16 -30.69 13.45
CA ALA A 79 4.98 -31.33 14.02
C ALA A 79 5.36 -32.36 15.08
N THR A 80 4.71 -32.28 16.24
CA THR A 80 4.89 -33.28 17.30
C THR A 80 3.97 -34.48 17.06
N GLU A 81 4.37 -35.66 17.53
CA GLU A 81 3.54 -36.87 17.43
C GLU A 81 2.19 -36.71 18.16
N VAL A 82 2.19 -35.97 19.28
CA VAL A 82 0.97 -35.65 20.03
C VAL A 82 0.01 -34.83 19.17
N GLU A 83 0.53 -33.80 18.49
CA GLU A 83 -0.26 -32.95 17.61
C GLU A 83 -0.83 -33.74 16.42
N ALA A 84 -0.02 -34.60 15.81
CA ALA A 84 -0.45 -35.50 14.74
C ALA A 84 -1.62 -36.41 15.15
N VAL A 85 -1.56 -36.98 16.36
CA VAL A 85 -2.65 -37.80 16.91
C VAL A 85 -3.91 -36.95 17.16
N THR A 86 -3.78 -35.76 17.74
CA THR A 86 -4.94 -34.90 18.02
C THR A 86 -5.66 -34.41 16.76
N LEU A 87 -4.91 -34.16 15.68
CA LEU A 87 -5.45 -33.70 14.40
C LEU A 87 -5.86 -34.86 13.48
N GLY A 88 -5.53 -36.10 13.82
CA GLY A 88 -5.76 -37.27 12.96
C GLY A 88 -5.00 -37.21 11.64
N MET A 89 -3.85 -36.54 11.61
CA MET A 89 -3.01 -36.34 10.42
C MET A 89 -1.60 -36.87 10.67
N SER A 90 -0.87 -37.22 9.61
CA SER A 90 0.55 -37.57 9.75
C SER A 90 1.40 -36.32 10.04
N THR A 91 2.48 -36.49 10.80
CA THR A 91 3.48 -35.42 11.07
C THR A 91 3.98 -34.79 9.79
N ALA A 92 4.29 -35.62 8.77
CA ALA A 92 4.72 -35.17 7.46
C ALA A 92 3.71 -34.26 6.74
N LYS A 93 2.40 -34.48 6.94
CA LYS A 93 1.35 -33.65 6.33
C LYS A 93 1.26 -32.27 7.01
N ILE A 94 1.38 -32.25 8.34
CA ILE A 94 1.40 -31.00 9.12
C ILE A 94 2.63 -30.17 8.76
N ASP A 95 3.81 -30.80 8.70
CA ASP A 95 5.05 -30.13 8.31
C ASP A 95 4.96 -29.55 6.90
N HIS A 96 4.41 -30.31 5.95
CA HIS A 96 4.20 -29.82 4.58
C HIS A 96 3.31 -28.57 4.56
N ASP A 97 2.21 -28.57 5.31
CA ASP A 97 1.27 -27.44 5.33
C ASP A 97 1.87 -26.21 6.04
N ARG A 98 2.70 -26.40 7.08
CA ARG A 98 3.49 -25.32 7.71
C ARG A 98 4.51 -24.71 6.74
N ILE A 99 5.26 -25.53 6.01
CA ILE A 99 6.22 -25.06 4.99
C ILE A 99 5.47 -24.27 3.91
N LEU A 100 4.31 -24.75 3.46
CA LEU A 100 3.50 -24.04 2.47
C LEU A 100 2.99 -22.71 3.02
N SER A 101 2.58 -22.66 4.29
CA SER A 101 2.20 -21.42 4.97
C SER A 101 3.32 -20.39 4.94
N HIS A 102 4.55 -20.77 5.30
CA HIS A 102 5.71 -19.87 5.27
C HIS A 102 6.06 -19.40 3.85
N LYS A 103 5.91 -20.26 2.84
CA LYS A 103 6.08 -19.87 1.44
C LYS A 103 5.07 -18.82 0.98
N LEU A 104 3.85 -18.82 1.52
CA LEU A 104 2.80 -17.85 1.18
C LEU A 104 3.05 -16.46 1.79
N LEU A 105 3.88 -16.33 2.83
CA LEU A 105 4.22 -15.02 3.41
C LEU A 105 5.01 -14.14 2.45
N ILE A 106 5.90 -14.72 1.63
CA ILE A 106 6.74 -13.98 0.67
C ILE A 106 5.90 -13.27 -0.41
N PRO A 107 5.03 -13.96 -1.17
CA PRO A 107 4.15 -13.28 -2.12
C PRO A 107 3.19 -12.33 -1.40
N GLY A 108 2.75 -12.63 -0.17
CA GLY A 108 1.99 -11.69 0.66
C GLY A 108 2.71 -10.36 0.90
N ARG A 109 4.01 -10.40 1.23
CA ARG A 109 4.87 -9.22 1.42
C ARG A 109 5.07 -8.43 0.11
N ILE A 110 5.27 -9.13 -1.00
CA ILE A 110 5.42 -8.49 -2.33
C ILE A 110 4.11 -7.81 -2.74
N CYS A 111 2.98 -8.49 -2.58
CA CYS A 111 1.64 -7.93 -2.81
C CYS A 111 1.40 -6.70 -1.94
N TYR A 112 1.79 -6.73 -0.66
CA TYR A 112 1.68 -5.55 0.20
C TYR A 112 2.50 -4.35 -0.31
N ALA A 113 3.76 -4.59 -0.69
CA ALA A 113 4.60 -3.56 -1.26
C ALA A 113 3.99 -3.00 -2.56
N LEU A 114 3.52 -3.86 -3.46
CA LEU A 114 2.83 -3.43 -4.68
C LEU A 114 1.61 -2.55 -4.38
N PHE A 115 0.77 -2.97 -3.43
CA PHE A 115 -0.40 -2.21 -3.01
C PHE A 115 -0.03 -0.81 -2.52
N LEU A 116 0.90 -0.70 -1.58
CA LEU A 116 1.33 0.58 -1.00
C LEU A 116 1.96 1.51 -2.04
N TRP A 117 2.77 0.99 -2.96
CA TRP A 117 3.43 1.80 -3.98
C TRP A 117 2.45 2.24 -5.09
N CYS A 118 1.48 1.40 -5.45
CA CYS A 118 0.39 1.81 -6.35
C CYS A 118 -0.45 2.94 -5.73
N LEU A 119 -0.73 2.90 -4.42
CA LEU A 119 -1.42 4.00 -3.73
C LEU A 119 -0.60 5.30 -3.77
N LYS A 120 0.72 5.24 -3.55
CA LYS A 120 1.60 6.41 -3.65
C LYS A 120 1.64 7.00 -5.04
N LEU A 121 1.73 6.16 -6.09
CA LEU A 121 1.69 6.61 -7.48
C LEU A 121 0.33 7.21 -7.85
N GLY A 122 -0.77 6.62 -7.37
CA GLY A 122 -2.11 7.20 -7.52
C GLY A 122 -2.24 8.56 -6.84
N LEU A 123 -1.72 8.70 -5.61
CA LEU A 123 -1.73 9.95 -4.87
C LEU A 123 -0.85 11.02 -5.52
N LEU A 124 0.36 10.66 -5.95
CA LEU A 124 1.25 11.55 -6.69
C LEU A 124 0.61 12.00 -8.02
N GLY A 125 -0.04 11.09 -8.75
CA GLY A 125 -0.76 11.41 -9.97
C GLY A 125 -1.92 12.37 -9.73
N PHE A 126 -2.65 12.20 -8.62
CA PHE A 126 -3.68 13.15 -8.20
C PHE A 126 -3.08 14.52 -7.87
N TYR A 127 -1.99 14.56 -7.09
CA TYR A 127 -1.39 15.81 -6.67
C TYR A 127 -0.65 16.55 -7.79
N SER A 128 -0.07 15.84 -8.77
CA SER A 128 0.62 16.45 -9.90
C SER A 128 -0.21 17.54 -10.58
N ARG A 129 -1.53 17.31 -10.68
CA ARG A 129 -2.50 18.26 -11.26
C ARG A 129 -2.56 19.60 -10.54
N PHE A 130 -2.32 19.60 -9.23
CA PHE A 130 -2.34 20.83 -8.42
C PHE A 130 -0.99 21.52 -8.43
N VAL A 131 0.11 20.79 -8.61
CA VAL A 131 1.45 21.40 -8.65
C VAL A 131 1.85 21.82 -10.06
N ASP A 132 1.20 21.29 -11.10
CA ASP A 132 1.49 21.62 -12.51
C ASP A 132 1.30 23.11 -12.83
N ILE A 133 0.54 23.86 -12.02
CA ILE A 133 0.44 25.33 -12.14
C ILE A 133 1.71 26.07 -11.73
N LEU A 134 2.61 25.43 -10.98
CA LEU A 134 3.86 26.02 -10.49
C LEU A 134 5.03 25.62 -11.41
N PRO A 135 5.95 26.55 -11.72
CA PRO A 135 7.07 26.29 -12.64
C PRO A 135 8.04 25.22 -12.13
N TRP A 136 8.18 25.05 -10.82
CA TRP A 136 8.99 23.98 -10.20
C TRP A 136 8.23 22.66 -10.02
N GLY A 137 6.90 22.67 -10.15
CA GLY A 137 6.05 21.54 -9.77
C GLY A 137 6.34 20.27 -10.54
N LYS A 138 6.50 20.39 -11.85
CA LYS A 138 6.81 19.27 -12.74
C LYS A 138 8.14 18.59 -12.41
N ARG A 139 9.15 19.36 -11.98
CA ARG A 139 10.46 18.80 -11.56
C ARG A 139 10.33 18.00 -10.27
N VAL A 140 9.60 18.54 -9.29
CA VAL A 140 9.36 17.86 -8.00
C VAL A 140 8.55 16.58 -8.19
N VAL A 141 7.49 16.62 -9.01
CA VAL A 141 6.67 15.44 -9.33
C VAL A 141 7.51 14.35 -10.00
N ASN A 142 8.35 14.70 -10.99
CA ASN A 142 9.24 13.73 -11.63
C ASN A 142 10.26 13.14 -10.65
N ALA A 143 10.85 13.97 -9.79
CA ALA A 143 11.80 13.51 -8.77
C ALA A 143 11.15 12.53 -7.79
N LEU A 144 9.93 12.83 -7.31
CA LEU A 144 9.17 11.93 -6.43
C LEU A 144 8.75 10.65 -7.13
N TRP A 145 8.38 10.72 -8.41
CA TRP A 145 8.05 9.53 -9.18
C TRP A 145 9.25 8.58 -9.26
N ILE A 146 10.44 9.10 -9.59
CA ILE A 146 11.69 8.32 -9.62
C ILE A 146 11.99 7.76 -8.22
N PHE A 147 11.87 8.58 -7.17
CA PHE A 147 12.10 8.16 -5.78
C PHE A 147 11.17 7.00 -5.36
N ILE A 148 9.89 7.07 -5.70
CA ILE A 148 8.91 6.00 -5.41
C ILE A 148 9.30 4.71 -6.14
N VAL A 149 9.69 4.79 -7.41
CA VAL A 149 10.10 3.60 -8.19
C VAL A 149 11.41 3.00 -7.66
N VAL A 150 12.39 3.82 -7.32
CA VAL A 150 13.67 3.35 -6.77
C VAL A 150 13.48 2.69 -5.41
N THR A 151 12.70 3.31 -4.51
CA THR A 151 12.41 2.72 -3.19
C THR A 151 11.63 1.41 -3.31
N PHE A 152 10.75 1.27 -4.32
CA PHE A 152 10.06 0.01 -4.60
C PHE A 152 11.04 -1.11 -4.93
N ILE A 153 11.96 -0.84 -5.87
CA ILE A 153 12.96 -1.82 -6.31
C ILE A 153 13.87 -2.20 -5.14
N ALA A 154 14.29 -1.23 -4.31
CA ALA A 154 15.09 -1.50 -3.12
C ALA A 154 14.38 -2.41 -2.12
N VAL A 155 13.09 -2.18 -1.87
CA VAL A 155 12.28 -3.01 -0.97
C VAL A 155 12.07 -4.41 -1.54
N LEU A 156 11.82 -4.55 -2.85
CA LEU A 156 11.74 -5.86 -3.51
C LEU A 156 13.06 -6.61 -3.43
N ALA A 157 14.17 -5.95 -3.75
CA ALA A 157 15.50 -6.54 -3.70
C ALA A 157 15.85 -7.01 -2.29
N THR A 158 15.50 -6.21 -1.27
CA THR A 158 15.70 -6.57 0.14
C THR A 158 14.84 -7.77 0.51
N THR A 159 13.55 -7.77 0.17
CA THR A 159 12.62 -8.90 0.38
C THR A 159 13.18 -10.21 -0.21
N LEU A 160 13.81 -10.15 -1.39
CA LEU A 160 14.40 -11.32 -2.06
C LEU A 160 15.84 -11.64 -1.62
N SER A 161 16.45 -10.83 -0.76
CA SER A 161 17.84 -11.02 -0.31
C SER A 161 17.99 -11.20 1.19
N GLU A 162 16.89 -11.13 1.96
CA GLU A 162 16.92 -11.31 3.42
C GLU A 162 17.56 -12.64 3.86
N CYS A 163 17.32 -13.71 3.09
CA CYS A 163 17.86 -15.03 3.38
C CYS A 163 18.64 -15.58 2.18
N ARG A 164 19.88 -16.00 2.42
CA ARG A 164 20.75 -16.67 1.46
C ARG A 164 21.21 -18.03 2.04
N PRO A 165 20.76 -19.17 1.49
CA PRO A 165 19.79 -19.35 0.40
C PRO A 165 18.33 -19.09 0.81
N LEU A 166 17.49 -18.73 -0.17
CA LEU A 166 16.05 -18.42 0.04
C LEU A 166 15.29 -19.58 0.70
N SER A 167 15.78 -20.81 0.53
CA SER A 167 15.20 -22.00 1.14
C SER A 167 15.18 -21.99 2.67
N LEU A 168 16.01 -21.15 3.30
CA LEU A 168 15.97 -21.01 4.75
C LEU A 168 14.67 -20.35 5.21
N MET A 169 14.01 -19.50 4.42
CA MET A 169 12.81 -18.77 4.87
C MET A 169 11.62 -19.65 5.26
N TRP A 170 11.53 -20.86 4.70
CA TRP A 170 10.40 -21.76 4.92
C TRP A 170 10.79 -23.06 5.60
N ALA A 171 12.05 -23.19 6.05
CA ALA A 171 12.52 -24.38 6.76
C ALA A 171 11.89 -24.45 8.15
N LEU A 172 11.50 -25.67 8.57
CA LEU A 172 11.10 -25.99 9.93
C LEU A 172 12.36 -26.36 10.73
N ASN A 173 12.38 -26.03 12.03
CA ASN A 173 13.56 -25.96 12.90
C ASN A 173 14.47 -24.74 12.64
N ALA A 174 14.37 -23.78 13.55
CA ALA A 174 15.30 -22.67 13.65
C ALA A 174 16.39 -23.01 14.68
N ASP A 175 17.64 -23.08 14.22
CA ASP A 175 18.79 -22.75 15.06
C ASP A 175 18.78 -21.23 15.32
N ASP A 176 19.46 -20.74 16.35
CA ASP A 176 19.45 -19.32 16.79
C ASP A 176 19.67 -18.31 15.64
N ASP A 177 20.61 -18.61 14.72
CA ASP A 177 20.90 -17.77 13.55
C ASP A 177 19.76 -17.74 12.50
N ARG A 178 18.88 -18.75 12.47
CA ARG A 178 17.78 -18.88 11.49
C ARG A 178 16.55 -18.08 11.90
N GLU A 179 16.35 -17.85 13.20
CA GLU A 179 15.24 -17.03 13.72
C GLU A 179 15.30 -15.60 13.19
N THR A 180 16.52 -15.03 13.10
CA THR A 180 16.75 -13.67 12.63
C THR A 180 16.35 -13.51 11.15
N CYS A 181 16.49 -14.58 10.36
CA CYS A 181 16.18 -14.62 8.93
C CYS A 181 14.66 -14.62 8.68
N HIS A 182 13.91 -15.48 9.39
CA HIS A 182 12.46 -15.61 9.23
C HIS A 182 11.70 -14.35 9.64
N ARG A 183 12.25 -13.61 10.60
CA ARG A 183 11.63 -12.40 11.15
C ARG A 183 11.61 -11.23 10.16
N ALA A 184 12.40 -11.28 9.09
CA ALA A 184 12.40 -10.26 8.03
C ALA A 184 12.67 -8.83 8.54
N VAL A 185 13.51 -8.69 9.59
CA VAL A 185 13.69 -7.42 10.30
C VAL A 185 14.30 -6.36 9.38
N GLY A 186 15.24 -6.75 8.52
CA GLY A 186 15.89 -5.85 7.57
C GLY A 186 14.90 -5.24 6.56
N GLN A 187 14.08 -6.09 5.91
CA GLN A 187 13.02 -5.62 5.03
C GLN A 187 12.01 -4.76 5.77
N LEU A 188 11.60 -5.15 6.98
CA LEU A 188 10.62 -4.39 7.76
C LEU A 188 11.13 -2.97 8.07
N ILE A 189 12.38 -2.83 8.51
CA ILE A 189 12.99 -1.53 8.79
C ILE A 189 13.11 -0.69 7.53
N LEU A 190 13.64 -1.26 6.44
CA LEU A 190 13.80 -0.54 5.18
C LEU A 190 12.44 -0.10 4.63
N MET A 191 11.46 -1.01 4.62
CA MET A 191 10.10 -0.72 4.20
C MET A 191 9.50 0.41 5.04
N ALA A 192 9.65 0.36 6.37
CA ALA A 192 9.13 1.40 7.26
C ALA A 192 9.76 2.77 6.99
N ILE A 193 11.09 2.84 6.88
CA ILE A 193 11.80 4.09 6.62
C ILE A 193 11.41 4.67 5.26
N CYS A 194 11.45 3.86 4.19
CA CYS A 194 11.05 4.30 2.86
C CYS A 194 9.59 4.78 2.84
N ASN A 195 8.70 4.09 3.56
CA ASN A 195 7.29 4.46 3.66
C ASN A 195 7.11 5.81 4.35
N ILE A 196 7.73 6.02 5.52
CA ILE A 196 7.65 7.29 6.25
C ILE A 196 8.18 8.46 5.40
N ILE A 197 9.35 8.29 4.77
CA ILE A 197 9.97 9.35 3.96
C ILE A 197 9.07 9.70 2.76
N SER A 198 8.55 8.69 2.05
CA SER A 198 7.69 8.92 0.88
C SER A 198 6.34 9.53 1.27
N ASP A 199 5.73 9.11 2.37
CA ASP A 199 4.46 9.65 2.84
C ASP A 199 4.61 11.10 3.30
N VAL A 200 5.67 11.44 4.05
CA VAL A 200 5.98 12.84 4.41
C VAL A 200 6.19 13.69 3.18
N ALA A 201 6.94 13.21 2.19
CA ALA A 201 7.17 13.95 0.95
C ALA A 201 5.87 14.21 0.17
N LEU A 202 4.95 13.23 0.14
CA LEU A 202 3.63 13.37 -0.49
C LEU A 202 2.70 14.31 0.28
N ILE A 203 2.76 14.31 1.62
CA ILE A 203 1.98 15.23 2.47
C ILE A 203 2.45 16.68 2.29
N LEU A 204 3.75 16.92 2.16
CA LEU A 204 4.30 18.28 2.01
C LEU A 204 4.03 18.90 0.64
N LEU A 205 3.91 18.08 -0.40
CA LEU A 205 3.75 18.52 -1.78
C LEU A 205 2.54 19.45 -2.06
N PRO A 206 1.33 19.26 -1.48
CA PRO A 206 0.21 20.20 -1.68
C PRO A 206 0.31 21.52 -0.89
N PHE A 207 1.13 21.63 0.15
CA PHE A 207 1.17 22.83 1.01
C PHE A 207 1.59 24.14 0.29
N PRO A 208 2.61 24.15 -0.59
CA PRO A 208 3.02 25.37 -1.29
C PRO A 208 1.92 25.99 -2.15
N ILE A 209 1.01 25.17 -2.70
CA ILE A 209 -0.12 25.63 -3.51
C ILE A 209 -1.16 26.33 -2.64
N LEU A 210 -1.43 25.80 -1.45
CA LEU A 210 -2.36 26.41 -0.50
C LEU A 210 -1.90 27.81 -0.06
N GLN A 211 -0.58 28.03 0.01
CA GLN A 211 -0.02 29.35 0.31
C GLN A 211 -0.22 30.33 -0.85
N HIS A 212 0.01 29.91 -2.10
CA HIS A 212 -0.22 30.76 -3.28
C HIS A 212 -1.70 31.15 -3.44
N LEU A 213 -2.62 30.18 -3.28
CA LEU A 213 -4.06 30.44 -3.36
C LEU A 213 -4.54 31.43 -2.29
N ARG A 214 -3.98 31.39 -1.08
CA ARG A 214 -4.32 32.35 -0.02
C ARG A 214 -3.83 33.77 -0.32
N LEU A 215 -2.69 33.91 -1.00
CA LEU A 215 -2.18 35.20 -1.43
C LEU A 215 -3.06 35.81 -2.53
N ASP A 216 -3.48 35.01 -3.51
CA ASP A 216 -4.35 35.46 -4.59
C ASP A 216 -5.74 35.88 -4.09
N ILE A 217 -6.33 35.11 -3.16
CA ILE A 217 -7.64 35.47 -2.54
C ILE A 217 -7.52 36.78 -1.75
N LYS A 218 -6.45 36.94 -0.97
CA LYS A 218 -6.24 38.16 -0.17
C LYS A 218 -5.98 39.38 -1.05
N ALA A 219 -5.27 39.21 -2.16
CA ALA A 219 -5.05 40.27 -3.14
C ALA A 219 -6.35 40.68 -3.85
N TYR A 220 -7.20 39.70 -4.21
CA TYR A 220 -8.51 39.93 -4.83
C TYR A 220 -9.49 40.67 -3.91
N ASP A 221 -9.56 40.31 -2.63
CA ASP A 221 -10.41 41.03 -1.65
C ASP A 221 -9.92 42.48 -1.45
N PHE A 222 -8.60 42.70 -1.48
CA PHE A 222 -8.03 44.04 -1.34
C PHE A 222 -8.37 44.95 -2.52
N THR A 223 -8.24 44.46 -3.75
CA THR A 223 -8.63 45.21 -4.96
C THR A 223 -10.13 45.45 -5.02
N LYS A 224 -10.95 44.47 -4.63
CA LYS A 224 -12.41 44.65 -4.59
C LYS A 224 -12.82 45.71 -3.57
N ASN A 225 -12.27 45.68 -2.35
CA ASN A 225 -12.55 46.71 -1.34
C ASN A 225 -12.03 48.09 -1.75
N ALA A 226 -10.88 48.19 -2.41
CA ALA A 226 -10.38 49.45 -2.95
C ALA A 226 -11.33 50.03 -4.02
N SER A 227 -11.78 49.20 -4.97
CA SER A 227 -12.73 49.64 -6.01
C SER A 227 -14.12 50.03 -5.49
N ALA A 228 -14.56 49.47 -4.35
CA ALA A 228 -15.82 49.83 -3.72
C ALA A 228 -15.74 51.19 -2.99
N LEU A 229 -14.55 51.58 -2.51
CA LEU A 229 -14.31 52.89 -1.90
C LEU A 229 -14.28 54.02 -2.95
N ASP A 230 -13.70 53.79 -4.14
CA ASP A 230 -13.66 54.77 -5.22
C ASP A 230 -15.03 55.09 -5.85
N LEU A 231 -16.05 54.23 -5.67
CA LEU A 231 -17.42 54.45 -6.15
C LEU A 231 -18.33 55.19 -5.15
N THR A 232 -17.79 55.59 -3.99
CA THR A 232 -18.52 56.31 -2.93
C THR A 232 -18.15 57.79 -2.79
N PHE A 233 -17.39 58.34 -3.74
CA PHE A 233 -17.07 59.77 -3.85
C PHE A 233 -17.56 60.37 -5.17
#